data_AF-A0A2N0Z1T5-F1
#
_entry.id   AF-A0A2N0Z1T5-F1
#
_cell.length_a   1.000
_cell.length_b   1.000
_cell.length_c   1.000
_cell.angle_alpha   90.00
_cell.angle_beta   90.00
_cell.angle_gamma   90.00
#
_symmetry.space_group_name_H-M   'P 1'
#
loop_
_entity.id
_entity.type
_entity.pdbx_description
1 polymer ?
#
loop_
_entity_poly.entity_id
_entity_poly.type
_entity_poly.pdbx_seq_one_letter_code
_entity_poly.pdbx_strand_id
1 'polypeptide(L)'
;MLVFADNFSIGPIWNLHEEPGLSNRNYWLKNHLLFEEDEWEQQAKYMREVHSKLNTISEKIPIYIWTCDNAHEQIGLRMALFLLKEKKTQFIA
;
A
#
# COMPACT_ATOMS: atom_id res chain seq x y z
N MET A 1 8.94 5.10 10.09
CA MET A 1 7.49 4.87 9.94
C MET A 1 7.18 4.79 8.45
N LEU A 2 6.50 3.73 8.02
CA LEU A 2 5.96 3.60 6.65
C LEU A 2 4.45 3.72 6.76
N VAL A 3 3.81 4.39 5.80
CA VAL A 3 2.35 4.62 5.79
C VAL A 3 1.82 4.23 4.42
N PHE A 4 0.66 3.59 4.35
CA PHE A 4 -0.09 3.51 3.10
C PHE A 4 -1.02 4.72 3.03
N ALA A 5 -0.58 5.77 2.34
CA ALA A 5 -1.31 7.03 2.21
C ALA A 5 -2.30 6.98 1.03
N ASP A 6 -3.09 5.92 0.96
CA ASP A 6 -4.08 5.69 -0.10
C ASP A 6 -5.42 5.25 0.51
N ASN A 7 -6.52 5.73 -0.08
CA ASN A 7 -7.85 5.31 0.30
C ASN A 7 -8.27 4.08 -0.51
N PHE A 8 -7.89 2.90 -0.02
CA PHE A 8 -8.22 1.63 -0.67
C PHE A 8 -9.72 1.28 -0.64
N SER A 9 -10.56 2.07 0.03
CA SER A 9 -12.02 1.93 -0.06
C SER A 9 -12.58 2.38 -1.41
N ILE A 10 -11.76 3.04 -2.24
CA ILE A 10 -12.17 3.62 -3.53
C ILE A 10 -11.29 3.05 -4.63
N GLY A 11 -11.93 2.68 -5.75
CA GLY A 11 -11.24 2.24 -6.96
C GLY A 11 -10.72 0.80 -6.93
N PRO A 12 -10.03 0.35 -8.00
CA PRO A 12 -9.57 -1.02 -8.14
C PRO A 12 -8.52 -1.40 -7.11
N ILE A 13 -8.61 -2.63 -6.59
CA ILE A 13 -7.62 -3.26 -5.69
C ILE A 13 -6.94 -4.49 -6.30
N TRP A 14 -7.12 -4.68 -7.61
CA TRP A 14 -6.53 -5.80 -8.35
C TRP A 14 -5.00 -5.66 -8.42
N ASN A 15 -4.28 -6.72 -8.06
CA ASN A 15 -2.82 -6.84 -8.10
C ASN A 15 -2.05 -5.63 -7.54
N LEU A 16 -2.52 -5.00 -6.45
CA LEU A 16 -1.86 -3.80 -5.90
C LEU A 16 -0.38 -3.99 -5.56
N HIS A 17 0.04 -5.22 -5.25
CA HIS A 17 1.42 -5.58 -4.98
C HIS A 17 2.35 -5.57 -6.21
N GLU A 18 1.80 -5.37 -7.42
CA GLU A 18 2.52 -5.36 -8.68
C GLU A 18 2.34 -4.02 -9.43
N GLU A 19 3.34 -3.62 -10.22
CA GLU A 19 3.28 -2.39 -11.03
C GLU A 19 2.07 -2.31 -11.97
N PRO A 20 1.62 -3.41 -12.64
CA PRO A 20 0.40 -3.36 -13.46
C PRO A 20 -0.85 -3.00 -12.66
N GLY A 21 -0.99 -3.54 -11.44
CA GLY A 21 -2.13 -3.23 -10.58
C GLY A 21 -2.12 -1.79 -10.08
N LEU A 22 -0.95 -1.29 -9.66
CA LEU A 22 -0.76 0.12 -9.28
C LEU A 22 -1.06 1.06 -10.46
N SER A 23 -0.57 0.74 -11.65
CA SER A 23 -0.82 1.55 -12.86
C SER A 23 -2.30 1.57 -13.25
N ASN A 24 -2.98 0.42 -13.18
CA ASN A 24 -4.42 0.32 -13.42
C ASN A 24 -5.23 1.15 -12.42
N ARG A 25 -4.87 1.08 -11.13
CA ARG A 25 -5.50 1.90 -10.09
C ARG A 25 -5.30 3.39 -10.36
N ASN A 26 -4.06 3.83 -10.61
CA ASN A 26 -3.77 5.24 -10.88
C ASN A 26 -4.53 5.76 -12.10
N TYR A 27 -4.61 4.97 -13.17
CA TYR A 27 -5.42 5.29 -14.34
C TYR A 27 -6.89 5.44 -13.96
N TRP A 28 -7.44 4.51 -13.18
CA TRP A 28 -8.84 4.59 -12.74
C TRP A 28 -9.08 5.84 -11.89
N LEU A 29 -8.25 6.12 -10.89
CA LEU A 29 -8.40 7.29 -10.02
C LEU A 29 -8.36 8.60 -10.82
N LYS A 30 -7.38 8.76 -11.72
CA LYS A 30 -7.27 9.94 -12.60
C LYS A 30 -8.53 10.19 -13.45
N ASN A 31 -9.21 9.14 -13.88
CA ASN A 31 -10.38 9.25 -14.76
C ASN A 31 -11.71 9.35 -14.01
N HIS A 32 -11.75 9.05 -12.71
CA HIS A 32 -13.01 8.94 -11.96
C HIS A 32 -13.09 9.85 -10.72
N LEU A 33 -12.00 10.48 -10.31
CA LEU A 33 -11.95 11.38 -9.14
C LEU A 33 -11.44 12.76 -9.54
N LEU A 34 -12.03 13.80 -8.93
CA LEU A 34 -11.62 15.19 -9.11
C LEU A 34 -10.51 15.52 -8.10
N PHE A 35 -9.26 15.46 -8.56
CA PHE A 35 -8.05 15.88 -7.83
C PHE A 35 -7.09 16.52 -8.84
N GLU A 36 -6.09 17.26 -8.36
CA GLU A 36 -5.07 17.83 -9.25
C GLU A 36 -4.18 16.71 -9.82
N GLU A 37 -3.77 16.82 -11.09
CA GLU A 37 -2.99 15.76 -11.77
C GLU A 37 -1.68 15.40 -11.04
N ASP A 38 -1.06 16.41 -10.43
CA ASP A 38 0.20 16.28 -9.68
C ASP A 38 0.03 15.45 -8.41
N GLU A 39 -1.16 15.47 -7.78
CA GLU A 39 -1.44 14.74 -6.55
C GLU A 39 -1.47 13.23 -6.80
N TRP A 40 -2.02 12.80 -7.95
CA TRP A 40 -2.07 11.37 -8.32
C TRP A 40 -0.70 10.79 -8.61
N GLU A 41 0.16 11.54 -9.30
CA GLU A 41 1.49 11.06 -9.64
C GLU A 41 2.39 10.97 -8.40
N GLN A 42 2.28 11.94 -7.49
CA GLN A 42 2.94 11.91 -6.19
C GLN A 42 2.47 10.72 -5.35
N GLN A 43 1.17 10.46 -5.28
CA GLN A 43 0.62 9.33 -4.54
C GLN A 43 1.06 7.99 -5.12
N ALA A 44 1.04 7.85 -6.45
CA ALA A 44 1.55 6.67 -7.15
C ALA A 44 3.03 6.41 -6.83
N LYS A 45 3.86 7.45 -6.89
CA LYS A 45 5.28 7.36 -6.54
C LYS A 45 5.48 6.93 -5.09
N TYR A 46 4.72 7.53 -4.17
CA TYR A 46 4.78 7.20 -2.75
C TYR A 46 4.43 5.73 -2.49
N MET A 47 3.39 5.21 -3.14
CA MET A 47 3.00 3.79 -3.04
C MET A 47 4.11 2.85 -3.49
N ARG A 48 4.79 3.15 -4.61
CA ARG A 48 5.95 2.37 -5.06
C ARG A 48 7.10 2.41 -4.06
N GLU A 49 7.37 3.57 -3.47
CA GLU A 49 8.40 3.69 -2.44
C GLU A 49 8.08 2.86 -1.19
N VAL A 50 6.82 2.84 -0.75
CA VAL A 50 6.38 2.02 0.38
C VAL A 50 6.58 0.53 0.08
N HIS A 51 6.21 0.08 -1.12
CA HIS A 51 6.41 -1.32 -1.54
C HIS A 51 7.90 -1.71 -1.54
N SER A 52 8.74 -0.85 -2.13
CA SER A 52 10.20 -1.05 -2.12
C SER A 52 10.75 -1.13 -0.70
N LYS A 53 10.37 -0.17 0.18
CA LYS A 53 10.86 -0.12 1.56
C LYS A 53 10.44 -1.35 2.37
N LEU A 54 9.20 -1.82 2.23
CA LEU A 54 8.73 -3.04 2.90
C LEU A 54 9.57 -4.27 2.53
N ASN A 55 9.95 -4.42 1.26
CA ASN A 55 10.80 -5.52 0.81
C ASN A 55 12.22 -5.46 1.39
N THR A 56 12.71 -4.27 1.75
CA THR A 56 14.05 -4.08 2.35
C THR A 56 14.09 -4.29 3.87
N ILE A 57 12.95 -4.46 4.55
CA ILE A 57 12.91 -4.66 6.00
C ILE A 57 13.64 -5.95 6.38
N SER A 58 14.54 -5.87 7.36
CA SER A 58 15.29 -7.02 7.90
C SER A 58 14.36 -7.98 8.65
N GLU A 59 14.56 -9.29 8.49
CA GLU A 59 13.77 -10.31 9.20
C GLU A 59 14.02 -10.33 10.72
N LYS A 60 15.12 -9.72 11.17
CA LYS A 60 15.60 -9.78 12.56
C LYS A 60 15.02 -8.71 13.48
N ILE A 61 14.14 -7.84 12.97
CA ILE A 61 13.53 -6.76 13.76
C ILE A 61 12.02 -6.98 13.91
N PRO A 62 11.44 -6.68 15.09
CA PRO A 62 10.00 -6.74 15.28
C PRO A 62 9.31 -5.67 14.42
N ILE A 63 8.19 -6.02 13.81
CA ILE A 63 7.33 -5.10 13.05
C ILE A 63 6.07 -4.83 13.86
N TYR A 64 5.83 -3.56 14.15
CA TYR A 64 4.60 -3.06 14.76
C TYR A 64 3.74 -2.45 13.66
N ILE A 65 2.51 -2.95 13.50
CA ILE A 65 1.55 -2.43 12.52
C ILE A 65 0.45 -1.68 13.27
N TRP A 66 0.30 -0.40 12.96
CA TRP A 66 -0.79 0.43 13.49
C TRP A 66 -1.91 0.50 12.45
N THR A 67 -3.12 0.11 12.84
CA THR A 67 -4.30 0.00 11.98
C THR A 67 -5.57 0.07 12.82
N CYS A 68 -6.71 0.40 12.21
CA CYS A 68 -8.04 0.22 12.77
C CYS A 68 -8.95 -0.58 11.81
N ASP A 69 -10.24 -0.66 12.13
CA ASP A 69 -11.20 -1.58 11.48
C ASP A 69 -11.87 -1.01 10.22
N ASN A 70 -11.47 0.18 9.75
CA ASN A 70 -12.03 0.73 8.51
C ASN A 70 -11.50 -0.01 7.26
N ALA A 71 -12.28 0.04 6.18
CA ALA A 71 -11.98 -0.74 4.98
C ALA A 71 -10.62 -0.38 4.35
N HIS A 72 -10.24 0.91 4.35
CA HIS A 72 -8.98 1.33 3.77
C HIS A 72 -7.78 0.78 4.57
N GLU A 73 -7.77 0.89 5.89
CA GLU A 73 -6.67 0.37 6.71
C GLU A 73 -6.63 -1.15 6.70
N GLN A 74 -7.78 -1.82 6.68
CA GLN A 74 -7.85 -3.27 6.59
C GLN A 74 -7.31 -3.82 5.27
N ILE A 75 -7.44 -3.09 4.15
CA ILE A 75 -6.80 -3.46 2.89
C ILE A 75 -5.29 -3.20 2.96
N GLY A 76 -4.87 -2.05 3.52
CA GLY A 76 -3.46 -1.74 3.74
C GLY A 76 -2.75 -2.78 4.60
N LEU A 77 -3.38 -3.22 5.69
CA LEU A 77 -2.90 -4.30 6.56
C LEU A 77 -2.68 -5.60 5.78
N ARG A 78 -3.67 -6.05 5.00
CA ARG A 78 -3.57 -7.28 4.19
C ARG A 78 -2.45 -7.18 3.16
N MET A 79 -2.28 -6.02 2.54
CA MET A 79 -1.19 -5.78 1.61
C MET A 79 0.18 -5.83 2.30
N ALA A 80 0.31 -5.19 3.47
CA ALA A 80 1.53 -5.27 4.28
C ALA A 80 1.90 -6.71 4.62
N LEU A 81 0.94 -7.48 5.15
CA LEU A 81 1.12 -8.88 5.53
C LEU A 81 1.47 -9.73 4.31
N PHE A 82 0.83 -9.50 3.16
CA PHE A 82 1.13 -10.23 1.92
C PHE A 82 2.56 -9.98 1.43
N LEU A 83 3.03 -8.73 1.46
CA LEU A 83 4.40 -8.37 1.06
C LEU A 83 5.45 -8.91 2.04
N LEU A 84 5.09 -9.03 3.32
CA LEU A 84 5.97 -9.53 4.38
C LEU A 84 5.89 -11.05 4.58
N LYS A 85 4.99 -11.77 3.89
CA LYS A 85 4.66 -13.18 4.20
C LYS A 85 5.84 -14.15 4.12
N GLU A 86 6.82 -13.87 3.26
CA GLU A 86 8.01 -14.73 3.09
C GLU A 86 9.11 -14.40 4.11
N LYS A 87 8.99 -13.28 4.83
CA LYS A 87 9.95 -12.88 5.86
C LYS A 87 9.62 -13.61 7.16
N LYS A 88 10.62 -14.22 7.79
CA LYS A 88 10.50 -14.84 9.12
C LYS A 88 10.41 -13.78 10.23
N THR A 89 9.33 -13.00 10.23
CA THR A 89 9.16 -11.88 11.15
C THR A 89 8.04 -12.17 12.14
N GLN A 90 8.26 -11.79 13.41
CA GLN A 90 7.22 -11.80 14.43
C GLN A 90 6.31 -10.58 14.24
N PHE A 91 5.03 -10.83 13.97
CA PHE A 91 4.01 -9.79 13.87
C PHE A 91 3.43 -9.51 15.26
N ILE A 92 3.33 -8.23 15.61
CA ILE A 92 2.61 -7.76 16.80
C ILE A 92 1.56 -6.78 16.26
N ALA A 93 0.30 -7.20 16.32
CA ALA A 93 -0.88 -6.45 15.90
C ALA A 93 -1.72 -6.10 17.13
#